data_AF-A0A8S4PBB4-F1
#
_entry.id   AF-A0A8S4PBB4-F1
#
_cell.length_a   1.000
_cell.length_b   1.000
_cell.length_c   1.000
_cell.angle_alpha   90.00
_cell.angle_beta   90.00
_cell.angle_gamma   90.00
#
_symmetry.space_group_name_H-M   'P 1'
#
loop_
_entity.id
_entity.type
_entity.pdbx_description
1 polymer ?
#
loop_
_entity_poly.entity_id
_entity_poly.type
_entity_poly.pdbx_seq_one_letter_code
_entity_poly.pdbx_strand_id
1 'polypeptide(L)'
;MDSRESLKTVLDDILEYSPKINASGEWILNELDVECICIGAGILGCGGGGNPRIGKHRALEALKYGKLIRVISPERCARSMSETSLVIPVAFMGDPSVLKEKLNNSGSETCDAISALLDIYCHGARCHKTDIQSNRTGVRYIDDYKPNGLTELKPGSTGDIVALMAVEIGGVNSTEPLISGAELNIPVVDCDGMGRAFPELQMYTPTIYGLPCYPATLADDKGQRAVIIEATSPKHVEDHLRGVCVTMGSLAGFANTPLRKEDVLHKTVQHSTSRAWRLGHAVLKARAQKKDAFQAILDCENGKCLSK
;
A
#
# COMPACT_ATOMS: atom_id res chain seq x y z
N MET A 1 -20.03 2.85 -31.23
CA MET A 1 -20.68 3.61 -30.15
C MET A 1 -20.32 5.07 -30.33
N ASP A 2 -21.32 5.96 -30.31
CA ASP A 2 -21.14 7.39 -30.55
C ASP A 2 -20.41 8.05 -29.36
N SER A 3 -19.34 8.79 -29.65
CA SER A 3 -18.50 9.50 -28.69
C SER A 3 -19.27 10.43 -27.73
N ARG A 4 -20.43 10.94 -28.15
CA ARG A 4 -21.30 11.79 -27.31
C ARG A 4 -22.08 10.99 -26.28
N GLU A 5 -22.48 9.77 -26.63
CA GLU A 5 -23.20 8.86 -25.75
C GLU A 5 -22.25 8.32 -24.67
N SER A 6 -21.02 7.97 -25.04
CA SER A 6 -19.99 7.56 -24.06
C SER A 6 -19.58 8.68 -23.10
N LEU A 7 -19.49 9.93 -23.58
CA LEU A 7 -19.17 11.08 -22.72
C LEU A 7 -20.29 11.36 -21.71
N LYS A 8 -21.56 11.24 -22.12
CA LYS A 8 -22.70 11.41 -21.24
C LYS A 8 -22.72 10.34 -20.14
N THR A 9 -22.48 9.07 -20.50
CA THR A 9 -22.40 7.97 -19.52
C THR A 9 -21.29 8.20 -18.48
N VAL A 10 -20.09 8.62 -18.89
CA VAL A 10 -18.99 8.93 -17.95
C VAL A 10 -19.33 10.09 -17.01
N LEU A 11 -20.04 11.11 -17.52
CA LEU A 11 -20.53 12.23 -16.73
C LEU A 11 -21.55 11.78 -15.67
N ASP A 12 -22.50 10.95 -16.06
CA ASP A 12 -23.52 10.40 -15.17
C ASP A 12 -22.86 9.50 -14.10
N ASP A 13 -21.90 8.66 -14.49
CA ASP A 13 -21.11 7.82 -13.58
C ASP A 13 -20.37 8.65 -12.52
N ILE A 14 -19.81 9.81 -12.89
CA ILE A 14 -19.13 10.71 -11.93
C ILE A 14 -20.14 11.38 -10.99
N LEU A 15 -21.30 11.81 -11.50
CA LEU A 15 -22.24 12.64 -10.74
C LEU A 15 -23.14 11.83 -9.80
N GLU A 16 -23.51 10.62 -10.20
CA GLU A 16 -24.48 9.75 -9.51
C GLU A 16 -23.81 8.53 -8.86
N TYR A 17 -22.48 8.52 -8.78
CA TYR A 17 -21.72 7.41 -8.23
C TYR A 17 -22.21 6.95 -6.86
N SER A 18 -22.30 5.63 -6.67
CA SER A 18 -22.52 4.99 -5.39
C SER A 18 -21.54 3.81 -5.21
N PRO A 19 -20.84 3.71 -4.06
CA PRO A 19 -19.95 2.59 -3.76
C PRO A 19 -20.63 1.24 -3.84
N LYS A 20 -20.04 0.31 -4.59
CA LYS A 20 -20.49 -1.09 -4.61
C LYS A 20 -19.94 -1.83 -3.39
N ILE A 21 -20.79 -2.05 -2.40
CA ILE A 21 -20.43 -2.79 -1.19
C ILE A 21 -20.94 -4.23 -1.30
N ASN A 22 -20.10 -5.22 -1.04
CA ASN A 22 -20.48 -6.63 -1.02
C ASN A 22 -21.16 -7.04 0.31
N ALA A 23 -21.63 -8.29 0.40
CA ALA A 23 -22.30 -8.81 1.60
C ALA A 23 -21.42 -8.78 2.86
N SER A 24 -20.09 -8.88 2.71
CA SER A 24 -19.12 -8.78 3.80
C SER A 24 -18.85 -7.34 4.26
N GLY A 25 -19.42 -6.35 3.55
CA GLY A 25 -19.18 -4.93 3.84
C GLY A 25 -17.89 -4.38 3.24
N GLU A 26 -17.29 -5.09 2.27
CA GLU A 26 -16.12 -4.64 1.53
C GLU A 26 -16.58 -3.82 0.31
N TRP A 27 -15.92 -2.69 0.10
CA TRP A 27 -16.07 -1.87 -1.09
C TRP A 27 -15.31 -2.50 -2.25
N ILE A 28 -16.04 -2.89 -3.28
CA ILE A 28 -15.51 -3.44 -4.53
C ILE A 28 -15.22 -2.28 -5.47
N LEU A 29 -13.93 -2.00 -5.70
CA LEU A 29 -13.52 -0.86 -6.51
C LEU A 29 -13.81 -1.11 -7.99
N ASN A 30 -14.28 -0.08 -8.68
CA ASN A 30 -14.33 -0.01 -10.14
C ASN A 30 -13.27 0.95 -10.70
N GLU A 31 -13.28 1.17 -12.02
CA GLU A 31 -12.31 2.05 -12.69
C GLU A 31 -12.37 3.50 -12.20
N LEU A 32 -13.58 4.04 -11.95
CA LEU A 32 -13.75 5.39 -11.41
C LEU A 32 -13.16 5.51 -10.00
N ASP A 33 -13.30 4.46 -9.18
CA ASP A 33 -12.74 4.45 -7.83
C ASP A 33 -11.23 4.52 -7.83
N VAL A 34 -10.60 3.73 -8.70
CA VAL A 34 -9.15 3.75 -8.88
C VAL A 34 -8.69 5.13 -9.40
N GLU A 35 -9.42 5.76 -10.31
CA GLU A 35 -9.13 7.12 -10.77
C GLU A 35 -9.21 8.15 -9.64
N CYS A 36 -10.29 8.11 -8.85
CA CYS A 36 -10.49 8.99 -7.70
C CYS A 36 -9.37 8.83 -6.67
N ILE A 37 -9.05 7.59 -6.28
CA ILE A 37 -7.96 7.30 -5.33
C ILE A 37 -6.62 7.81 -5.89
N CYS A 38 -6.34 7.60 -7.18
CA CYS A 38 -5.12 8.09 -7.82
C CYS A 38 -4.99 9.61 -7.75
N ILE A 39 -6.06 10.36 -7.99
CA ILE A 39 -6.04 11.83 -7.92
C ILE A 39 -5.84 12.28 -6.47
N GLY A 40 -6.60 11.72 -5.53
CA GLY A 40 -6.49 12.05 -4.12
C GLY A 40 -5.12 11.73 -3.54
N ALA A 41 -4.55 10.58 -3.87
CA ALA A 41 -3.20 10.19 -3.47
C ALA A 41 -2.13 11.16 -4.01
N GLY A 42 -2.34 11.72 -5.20
CA GLY A 42 -1.49 12.78 -5.74
C GLY A 42 -1.56 14.08 -4.91
N ILE A 43 -2.74 14.44 -4.41
CA ILE A 43 -2.94 15.59 -3.52
C ILE A 43 -2.32 15.33 -2.14
N LEU A 44 -2.61 14.17 -1.55
CA LEU A 44 -2.10 13.75 -0.24
C LEU A 44 -0.60 13.41 -0.25
N GLY A 45 -0.01 13.21 -1.44
CA GLY A 45 1.42 12.99 -1.60
C GLY A 45 2.27 14.21 -1.24
N CYS A 46 1.71 15.43 -1.18
CA CYS A 46 2.45 16.65 -0.82
C CYS A 46 3.79 16.85 -1.60
N GLY A 47 3.84 16.38 -2.85
CA GLY A 47 5.05 16.42 -3.70
C GLY A 47 6.00 15.21 -3.57
N GLY A 48 5.73 14.28 -2.65
CA GLY A 48 6.46 13.02 -2.46
C GLY A 48 5.70 11.78 -2.92
N GLY A 49 6.28 10.59 -2.70
CA GLY A 49 5.66 9.28 -2.97
C GLY A 49 5.61 8.84 -4.43
N GLY A 50 6.11 9.65 -5.37
CA GLY A 50 6.08 9.35 -6.80
C GLY A 50 4.72 9.56 -7.47
N ASN A 51 4.61 9.18 -8.75
CA ASN A 51 3.39 9.41 -9.53
C ASN A 51 2.40 8.24 -9.37
N PRO A 52 1.21 8.46 -8.77
CA PRO A 52 0.23 7.39 -8.55
C PRO A 52 -0.36 6.83 -9.85
N ARG A 53 -0.17 7.51 -11.00
CA ARG A 53 -0.71 7.05 -12.30
C ARG A 53 -0.18 5.69 -12.72
N ILE A 54 1.06 5.36 -12.36
CA ILE A 54 1.65 4.05 -12.69
C ILE A 54 0.88 2.94 -11.99
N GLY A 55 0.63 3.11 -10.68
CA GLY A 55 -0.19 2.16 -9.91
C GLY A 55 -1.65 2.14 -10.36
N LYS A 56 -2.22 3.29 -10.76
CA LYS A 56 -3.54 3.32 -11.41
C LYS A 56 -3.59 2.40 -12.62
N HIS A 57 -2.63 2.49 -13.54
CA HIS A 57 -2.64 1.67 -14.75
C HIS A 57 -2.59 0.17 -14.41
N ARG A 58 -1.76 -0.22 -13.44
CA ARG A 58 -1.70 -1.60 -12.93
C ARG A 58 -3.02 -2.06 -12.30
N ALA A 59 -3.67 -1.21 -11.51
CA ALA A 59 -4.96 -1.52 -10.91
C ALA A 59 -6.07 -1.66 -11.97
N LEU A 60 -6.12 -0.78 -12.98
CA LEU A 60 -7.07 -0.89 -14.09
C LEU A 60 -6.82 -2.16 -14.92
N GLU A 61 -5.56 -2.53 -15.13
CA GLU A 61 -5.20 -3.78 -15.78
C GLU A 61 -5.67 -4.99 -14.98
N ALA A 62 -5.46 -5.00 -13.66
CA ALA A 62 -5.96 -6.06 -12.77
C ALA A 62 -7.50 -6.22 -12.87
N LEU A 63 -8.25 -5.11 -12.86
CA LEU A 63 -9.70 -5.11 -13.06
C LEU A 63 -10.09 -5.68 -14.43
N LYS A 64 -9.38 -5.29 -15.50
CA LYS A 64 -9.61 -5.79 -16.86
C LYS A 64 -9.39 -7.30 -16.96
N TYR A 65 -8.42 -7.84 -16.22
CA TYR A 65 -8.18 -9.28 -16.10
C TYR A 65 -9.12 -10.00 -15.11
N GLY A 66 -10.16 -9.32 -14.62
CA GLY A 66 -11.20 -9.91 -13.78
C GLY A 66 -10.83 -10.07 -12.31
N LYS A 67 -9.72 -9.45 -11.85
CA LYS A 67 -9.38 -9.44 -10.42
C LYS A 67 -10.29 -8.49 -9.66
N LEU A 68 -10.52 -8.79 -8.39
CA LEU A 68 -11.32 -7.96 -7.49
C LEU A 68 -10.38 -7.13 -6.61
N ILE A 69 -10.46 -5.81 -6.74
CA ILE A 69 -9.82 -4.87 -5.81
C ILE A 69 -10.85 -4.54 -4.73
N ARG A 70 -10.49 -4.77 -3.47
CA ARG A 70 -11.42 -4.68 -2.33
C ARG A 70 -10.84 -3.80 -1.23
N VAL A 71 -11.65 -2.90 -0.70
CA VAL A 71 -11.31 -2.05 0.44
C VAL A 71 -12.29 -2.32 1.58
N ILE A 72 -11.80 -2.44 2.81
CA ILE A 72 -12.63 -2.68 4.00
C ILE A 72 -12.37 -1.60 5.05
N SER A 73 -13.42 -1.11 5.71
CA SER A 73 -13.24 -0.13 6.79
C SER A 73 -12.48 -0.78 7.96
N PRO A 74 -11.65 -0.01 8.69
CA PRO A 74 -10.90 -0.53 9.83
C PRO A 74 -11.79 -1.18 10.88
N GLU A 75 -12.96 -0.62 11.17
CA GLU A 75 -13.90 -1.16 12.16
C GLU A 75 -14.48 -2.50 11.72
N ARG A 76 -14.75 -2.67 10.42
CA ARG A 76 -15.25 -3.94 9.87
C ARG A 76 -14.14 -4.99 9.84
N CYS A 77 -12.95 -4.62 9.37
CA CYS A 77 -11.78 -5.51 9.39
C CYS A 77 -11.50 -6.02 10.80
N ALA A 78 -11.42 -5.11 11.77
CA ALA A 78 -11.18 -5.45 13.17
C ALA A 78 -12.28 -6.33 13.80
N ARG A 79 -13.53 -6.28 13.33
CA ARG A 79 -14.60 -7.17 13.79
C ARG A 79 -14.46 -8.59 13.24
N SER A 80 -13.92 -8.75 12.04
CA SER A 80 -13.65 -10.06 11.43
C SER A 80 -12.33 -10.69 11.88
N MET A 81 -11.43 -9.91 12.50
CA MET A 81 -10.13 -10.39 12.97
C MET A 81 -10.23 -11.25 14.23
N SER A 82 -9.53 -12.39 14.21
CA SER A 82 -9.19 -13.19 15.40
C SER A 82 -7.96 -12.62 16.12
N GLU A 83 -7.58 -13.20 17.26
CA GLU A 83 -6.35 -12.83 17.99
C GLU A 83 -5.06 -13.09 17.20
N THR A 84 -5.09 -14.06 16.28
CA THR A 84 -3.95 -14.41 15.42
C THR A 84 -3.94 -13.62 14.11
N SER A 85 -5.06 -12.99 13.74
CA SER A 85 -5.17 -12.24 12.48
C SER A 85 -4.20 -11.07 12.41
N LEU A 86 -3.63 -10.88 11.23
CA LEU A 86 -2.62 -9.86 10.93
C LEU A 86 -3.06 -8.99 9.75
N VAL A 87 -2.69 -7.72 9.82
CA VAL A 87 -2.71 -6.78 8.69
C VAL A 87 -1.28 -6.41 8.35
N ILE A 88 -0.90 -6.53 7.08
CA ILE A 88 0.48 -6.23 6.66
C ILE A 88 0.55 -4.85 5.99
N PRO A 89 1.31 -3.90 6.53
CA PRO A 89 1.61 -2.65 5.85
C PRO A 89 2.59 -2.90 4.71
N VAL A 90 2.26 -2.43 3.51
CA VAL A 90 3.09 -2.62 2.31
C VAL A 90 3.30 -1.31 1.55
N ALA A 91 4.41 -1.27 0.81
CA ALA A 91 4.80 -0.15 -0.05
C ALA A 91 5.85 -0.62 -1.07
N PHE A 92 6.32 0.30 -1.91
CA PHE A 92 7.64 0.21 -2.53
C PHE A 92 8.67 0.99 -1.74
N MET A 93 9.89 0.47 -1.70
CA MET A 93 11.08 1.21 -1.30
C MET A 93 11.97 1.42 -2.53
N GLY A 94 12.56 2.60 -2.66
CA GLY A 94 13.47 2.92 -3.75
C GLY A 94 13.25 4.32 -4.32
N ASP A 95 13.68 4.50 -5.57
CA ASP A 95 13.46 5.73 -6.34
C ASP A 95 12.21 5.59 -7.23
N PRO A 96 11.16 6.40 -7.03
CA PRO A 96 9.99 6.39 -7.89
C PRO A 96 10.25 6.71 -9.37
N SER A 97 11.41 7.30 -9.71
CA SER A 97 11.82 7.53 -11.10
C SER A 97 12.03 6.21 -11.86
N VAL A 98 12.52 5.17 -11.17
CA VAL A 98 12.79 3.84 -11.71
C VAL A 98 11.51 3.17 -12.20
N LEU A 99 10.36 3.45 -11.59
CA LEU A 99 9.05 2.95 -12.03
C LEU A 99 8.68 3.37 -13.47
N LYS A 100 9.33 4.41 -14.02
CA LYS A 100 9.15 4.83 -15.42
C LYS A 100 9.99 4.00 -16.39
N GLU A 101 11.11 3.46 -15.93
CA GLU A 101 12.12 2.77 -16.74
C GLU A 101 11.95 1.26 -16.64
N LYS A 102 11.78 0.76 -15.41
CA LYS A 102 11.29 -0.58 -15.11
C LYS A 102 9.79 -0.50 -14.93
N LEU A 103 9.04 -0.92 -15.96
CA LEU A 103 7.71 -1.45 -15.70
C LEU A 103 7.92 -2.62 -14.73
N ASN A 104 7.33 -2.61 -13.53
CA ASN A 104 7.47 -3.69 -12.54
C ASN A 104 7.30 -5.05 -13.23
N ASN A 105 8.41 -5.73 -13.53
CA ASN A 105 8.43 -6.73 -14.60
C ASN A 105 7.68 -8.01 -14.21
N SER A 106 7.62 -8.33 -12.91
CA SER A 106 6.83 -9.46 -12.39
C SER A 106 5.51 -9.03 -11.76
N GLY A 107 5.44 -7.82 -11.17
CA GLY A 107 4.32 -7.38 -10.33
C GLY A 107 4.19 -8.18 -9.02
N SER A 108 5.15 -9.05 -8.73
CA SER A 108 5.17 -9.97 -7.58
C SER A 108 5.98 -9.43 -6.41
N GLU A 109 6.73 -8.33 -6.57
CA GLU A 109 7.76 -7.88 -5.62
C GLU A 109 7.18 -7.70 -4.21
N THR A 110 6.02 -7.04 -4.09
CA THR A 110 5.34 -6.88 -2.80
C THR A 110 4.80 -8.21 -2.26
N CYS A 111 4.27 -9.09 -3.11
CA CYS A 111 3.80 -10.42 -2.71
C CYS A 111 4.95 -11.30 -2.21
N ASP A 112 6.13 -11.22 -2.84
CA ASP A 112 7.34 -11.92 -2.45
C ASP A 112 7.91 -11.39 -1.13
N ALA A 113 7.84 -10.06 -0.92
CA ALA A 113 8.17 -9.44 0.37
C ALA A 113 7.23 -9.91 1.49
N ILE A 114 5.91 -9.93 1.25
CA ILE A 114 4.92 -10.45 2.21
C ILE A 114 5.20 -11.93 2.49
N SER A 115 5.51 -12.74 1.47
CA SER A 115 5.84 -14.16 1.62
C SER A 115 7.06 -14.36 2.53
N ALA A 116 8.13 -13.57 2.32
CA ALA A 116 9.32 -13.59 3.15
C ALA A 116 9.01 -13.18 4.61
N LEU A 117 8.18 -12.15 4.79
CA LEU A 117 7.78 -11.65 6.10
C LEU A 117 6.99 -12.70 6.89
N LEU A 118 6.07 -13.40 6.23
CA LEU A 118 5.30 -14.48 6.83
C LEU A 118 6.17 -15.65 7.26
N ASP A 119 7.10 -16.06 6.40
CA ASP A 119 7.99 -17.19 6.68
C ASP A 119 8.77 -16.95 7.98
N ILE A 120 9.36 -15.75 8.14
CA ILE A 120 10.08 -15.37 9.36
C ILE A 120 9.15 -15.14 10.56
N TYR A 121 7.93 -14.64 10.36
CA TYR A 121 6.99 -14.38 11.44
C TYR A 121 6.41 -15.69 12.01
N CYS A 122 6.01 -16.63 11.15
CA CYS A 122 5.38 -17.90 11.53
C CYS A 122 6.39 -18.94 12.03
N HIS A 123 7.56 -19.04 11.40
CA HIS A 123 8.53 -20.09 11.72
C HIS A 123 9.68 -19.59 12.61
N GLY A 124 9.66 -18.29 12.96
CA GLY A 124 10.85 -17.57 13.38
C GLY A 124 11.84 -17.47 12.22
N ALA A 125 12.90 -16.66 12.35
CA ALA A 125 14.02 -16.70 11.43
C ALA A 125 14.79 -18.03 11.57
N ARG A 126 14.21 -19.13 11.09
CA ARG A 126 14.77 -20.49 11.11
C ARG A 126 15.05 -20.94 9.68
N CYS A 127 16.01 -20.27 9.06
CA CYS A 127 16.75 -20.83 7.94
C CYS A 127 17.88 -21.70 8.50
N HIS A 128 18.31 -22.73 7.77
CA HIS A 128 19.40 -23.62 8.16
C HIS A 128 20.73 -22.88 8.42
N LYS A 129 20.95 -22.27 9.58
CA LYS A 129 22.25 -21.65 9.95
C LYS A 129 22.92 -20.82 8.82
N THR A 130 22.16 -20.26 7.88
CA THR A 130 22.70 -19.31 6.91
C THR A 130 22.68 -17.95 7.59
N ASP A 131 23.79 -17.74 8.30
CA ASP A 131 24.27 -16.60 9.07
C ASP A 131 23.35 -15.37 9.09
N ILE A 132 22.50 -15.29 10.12
CA ILE A 132 21.92 -14.00 10.54
C ILE A 132 23.09 -13.05 10.77
N GLN A 133 23.18 -12.01 9.96
CA GLN A 133 24.23 -11.01 10.05
C GLN A 133 23.83 -9.94 11.07
N SER A 134 24.82 -9.24 11.59
CA SER A 134 24.61 -8.05 12.42
C SER A 134 25.53 -6.95 11.93
N ASN A 135 24.97 -5.79 11.60
CA ASN A 135 25.79 -4.64 11.22
C ASN A 135 26.20 -3.84 12.46
N ARG A 136 27.05 -2.82 12.26
CA ARG A 136 27.58 -1.97 13.35
C ARG A 136 26.52 -1.15 14.08
N THR A 137 25.34 -0.95 13.48
CA THR A 137 24.22 -0.22 14.08
C THR A 137 23.28 -1.13 14.88
N GLY A 138 23.56 -2.44 14.93
CA GLY A 138 22.79 -3.43 15.69
C GLY A 138 21.58 -3.99 14.94
N VAL A 139 21.50 -3.78 13.63
CA VAL A 139 20.46 -4.43 12.80
C VAL A 139 20.85 -5.87 12.54
N ARG A 140 19.93 -6.79 12.81
CA ARG A 140 20.04 -8.22 12.49
C ARG A 140 19.25 -8.53 11.23
N TYR A 141 19.91 -9.09 10.22
CA TYR A 141 19.34 -9.21 8.88
C TYR A 141 19.86 -10.43 8.10
N ILE A 142 19.20 -10.71 6.97
CA ILE A 142 19.66 -11.64 5.92
C ILE A 142 19.33 -10.99 4.57
N ASP A 143 20.34 -10.65 3.76
CA ASP A 143 20.14 -9.91 2.49
C ASP A 143 19.79 -10.80 1.28
N ASP A 144 20.06 -12.11 1.37
CA ASP A 144 19.65 -13.12 0.37
C ASP A 144 18.82 -14.24 1.01
N TYR A 145 17.63 -13.86 1.47
CA TYR A 145 16.69 -14.73 2.15
C TYR A 145 16.04 -15.74 1.20
N LYS A 146 16.20 -17.03 1.53
CA LYS A 146 15.51 -18.14 0.85
C LYS A 146 14.48 -18.76 1.82
N PRO A 147 13.17 -18.61 1.55
CA PRO A 147 12.14 -19.12 2.44
C PRO A 147 12.13 -20.65 2.49
N ASN A 148 11.89 -21.21 3.67
CA ASN A 148 11.86 -22.65 3.92
C ASN A 148 10.43 -23.19 3.81
N GLY A 149 9.89 -23.25 2.59
CA GLY A 149 8.61 -23.92 2.30
C GLY A 149 7.45 -23.00 1.89
N LEU A 150 7.54 -21.70 2.15
CA LEU A 150 6.64 -20.68 1.59
C LEU A 150 7.34 -19.95 0.43
N THR A 151 7.37 -20.58 -0.75
CA THR A 151 7.99 -19.98 -1.94
C THR A 151 7.07 -18.99 -2.65
N GLU A 152 5.75 -19.11 -2.49
CA GLU A 152 4.76 -18.27 -3.17
C GLU A 152 3.44 -18.28 -2.38
N LEU A 153 2.86 -17.10 -2.15
CA LEU A 153 1.53 -16.97 -1.57
C LEU A 153 0.47 -17.25 -2.62
N LYS A 154 -0.33 -18.30 -2.40
CA LYS A 154 -1.49 -18.58 -3.26
C LYS A 154 -2.64 -17.63 -2.93
N PRO A 155 -3.38 -17.13 -3.92
CA PRO A 155 -4.56 -16.31 -3.68
C PRO A 155 -5.55 -17.00 -2.75
N GLY A 156 -5.99 -16.32 -1.69
CA GLY A 156 -6.90 -16.87 -0.67
C GLY A 156 -6.28 -17.84 0.35
N SER A 157 -4.98 -18.14 0.25
CA SER A 157 -4.25 -19.00 1.20
C SER A 157 -3.23 -18.20 2.02
N THR A 158 -3.67 -17.06 2.56
CA THR A 158 -2.82 -16.09 3.25
C THR A 158 -2.65 -16.37 4.76
N GLY A 159 -3.22 -17.48 5.25
CA GLY A 159 -3.12 -17.90 6.65
C GLY A 159 -3.74 -16.86 7.58
N ASP A 160 -2.95 -16.37 8.53
CA ASP A 160 -3.36 -15.34 9.48
C ASP A 160 -3.43 -13.92 8.87
N ILE A 161 -2.90 -13.68 7.66
CA ILE A 161 -3.08 -12.38 7.01
C ILE A 161 -4.49 -12.30 6.46
N VAL A 162 -5.23 -11.32 6.98
CA VAL A 162 -6.62 -11.08 6.57
C VAL A 162 -6.77 -9.83 5.69
N ALA A 163 -5.79 -8.93 5.70
CA ALA A 163 -5.79 -7.72 4.87
C ALA A 163 -4.40 -7.10 4.71
N LEU A 164 -4.25 -6.23 3.72
CA LEU A 164 -3.09 -5.35 3.56
C LEU A 164 -3.45 -3.91 3.95
N MET A 165 -2.46 -3.05 4.13
CA MET A 165 -2.67 -1.61 4.23
C MET A 165 -1.49 -0.85 3.62
N ALA A 166 -1.69 0.43 3.28
CA ALA A 166 -0.60 1.27 2.80
C ALA A 166 0.33 1.67 3.96
N VAL A 167 1.65 1.71 3.72
CA VAL A 167 2.56 2.40 4.65
C VAL A 167 2.27 3.91 4.65
N GLU A 168 2.00 4.48 3.47
CA GLU A 168 1.63 5.88 3.28
C GLU A 168 0.57 6.01 2.16
N ILE A 169 -0.38 6.94 2.32
CA ILE A 169 -1.43 7.19 1.30
C ILE A 169 -0.95 8.08 0.14
N GLY A 170 0.29 8.55 0.16
CA GLY A 170 0.85 9.43 -0.85
C GLY A 170 1.45 8.69 -2.04
N GLY A 171 1.19 9.19 -3.25
CA GLY A 171 1.88 8.71 -4.46
C GLY A 171 1.61 7.23 -4.79
N VAL A 172 2.61 6.50 -5.28
CA VAL A 172 2.44 5.11 -5.75
C VAL A 172 2.11 4.13 -4.61
N ASN A 173 2.57 4.43 -3.41
CA ASN A 173 2.37 3.59 -2.22
C ASN A 173 0.90 3.52 -1.78
N SER A 174 0.07 4.46 -2.23
CA SER A 174 -1.39 4.40 -2.02
C SER A 174 -2.06 3.30 -2.83
N THR A 175 -1.50 2.98 -4.01
CA THR A 175 -2.08 2.03 -4.97
C THR A 175 -1.47 0.64 -4.87
N GLU A 176 -0.26 0.52 -4.33
CA GLU A 176 0.41 -0.77 -4.25
C GLU A 176 -0.34 -1.83 -3.42
N PRO A 177 -0.90 -1.51 -2.24
CA PRO A 177 -1.74 -2.46 -1.50
C PRO A 177 -2.96 -2.92 -2.30
N LEU A 178 -3.56 -2.04 -3.14
CA LEU A 178 -4.74 -2.37 -3.94
C LEU A 178 -4.41 -3.45 -4.98
N ILE A 179 -3.22 -3.36 -5.58
CA ILE A 179 -2.76 -4.29 -6.60
C ILE A 179 -2.36 -5.62 -5.93
N SER A 180 -1.46 -5.57 -4.94
CA SER A 180 -1.03 -6.77 -4.20
C SER A 180 -2.18 -7.47 -3.48
N GLY A 181 -3.16 -6.74 -2.96
CA GLY A 181 -4.38 -7.31 -2.37
C GLY A 181 -5.25 -8.03 -3.41
N ALA A 182 -5.35 -7.49 -4.63
CA ALA A 182 -6.03 -8.16 -5.73
C ALA A 182 -5.30 -9.42 -6.21
N GLU A 183 -3.96 -9.40 -6.25
CA GLU A 183 -3.13 -10.59 -6.52
C GLU A 183 -3.36 -11.69 -5.49
N LEU A 184 -3.31 -11.34 -4.20
CA LEU A 184 -3.47 -12.27 -3.09
C LEU A 184 -4.93 -12.62 -2.76
N ASN A 185 -5.88 -11.96 -3.43
CA ASN A 185 -7.30 -12.02 -3.15
C ASN A 185 -7.62 -11.78 -1.66
N ILE A 186 -7.07 -10.70 -1.09
CA ILE A 186 -7.39 -10.17 0.25
C ILE A 186 -7.71 -8.68 0.18
N PRO A 187 -8.58 -8.15 1.06
CA PRO A 187 -8.92 -6.74 1.05
C PRO A 187 -7.77 -5.85 1.55
N VAL A 188 -7.84 -4.57 1.20
CA VAL A 188 -7.02 -3.50 1.78
C VAL A 188 -7.83 -2.79 2.86
N VAL A 189 -7.27 -2.66 4.06
CA VAL A 189 -7.88 -1.86 5.11
C VAL A 189 -7.80 -0.38 4.71
N ASP A 190 -8.90 0.35 4.86
CA ASP A 190 -8.97 1.80 4.65
C ASP A 190 -8.22 2.54 5.76
N CYS A 191 -6.90 2.38 5.76
CA CYS A 191 -5.94 2.96 6.69
C CYS A 191 -4.60 3.15 5.97
N ASP A 192 -3.79 4.05 6.49
CA ASP A 192 -2.38 4.09 6.20
C ASP A 192 -1.56 4.44 7.44
N GLY A 193 -0.24 4.43 7.33
CA GLY A 193 0.64 4.71 8.45
C GLY A 193 1.09 6.15 8.63
N MET A 194 0.81 7.06 7.71
CA MET A 194 1.44 8.39 7.69
C MET A 194 0.46 9.54 7.40
N GLY A 195 -0.69 9.27 6.79
CA GLY A 195 -1.72 10.23 6.39
C GLY A 195 -1.35 11.12 5.19
N ARG A 196 -0.11 11.00 4.70
CA ARG A 196 0.53 11.73 3.59
C ARG A 196 1.84 11.04 3.22
N ALA A 197 2.56 11.54 2.20
CA ALA A 197 3.92 11.06 1.95
C ALA A 197 4.94 11.66 2.94
N PHE A 198 5.86 10.82 3.43
CA PHE A 198 7.02 11.24 4.22
C PHE A 198 8.29 10.47 3.82
N PRO A 199 9.48 11.06 4.06
CA PRO A 199 10.73 10.49 3.55
C PRO A 199 11.25 9.29 4.34
N GLU A 200 10.86 9.16 5.62
CA GLU A 200 11.53 8.28 6.58
C GLU A 200 10.58 7.42 7.43
N LEU A 201 10.94 6.14 7.63
CA LEU A 201 10.16 5.16 8.42
C LEU A 201 9.92 5.58 9.87
N GLN A 202 10.77 6.41 10.48
CA GLN A 202 10.55 6.89 11.86
C GLN A 202 9.31 7.79 12.01
N MET A 203 8.78 8.31 10.89
CA MET A 203 7.55 9.10 10.84
C MET A 203 6.29 8.22 10.71
N TYR A 204 6.45 6.89 10.63
CA TYR A 204 5.36 5.93 10.56
C TYR A 204 4.60 5.89 11.90
N THR A 205 3.29 6.16 11.85
CA THR A 205 2.42 6.33 13.02
C THR A 205 2.50 5.14 13.99
N PRO A 206 2.44 3.87 13.54
CA PRO A 206 2.66 2.73 14.44
C PRO A 206 3.98 2.80 15.20
N THR A 207 5.06 3.21 14.54
CA THR A 207 6.38 3.37 15.16
C THR A 207 6.41 4.54 16.14
N ILE A 208 5.71 5.64 15.87
CA ILE A 208 5.52 6.75 16.83
C ILE A 208 4.81 6.26 18.10
N TYR A 209 3.87 5.32 17.97
CA TYR A 209 3.20 4.65 19.09
C TYR A 209 4.05 3.53 19.75
N GLY A 210 5.32 3.40 19.38
CA GLY A 210 6.26 2.46 20.00
C GLY A 210 6.25 1.04 19.44
N LEU A 211 5.56 0.79 18.32
CA LEU A 211 5.68 -0.50 17.63
C LEU A 211 7.04 -0.62 16.92
N PRO A 212 7.65 -1.81 16.93
CA PRO A 212 8.84 -2.04 16.13
C PRO A 212 8.52 -1.92 14.62
N CYS A 213 9.53 -1.55 13.85
CA CYS A 213 9.52 -1.58 12.38
C CYS A 213 10.27 -2.82 11.86
N TYR A 214 10.36 -3.85 12.70
CA TYR A 214 10.83 -5.17 12.35
C TYR A 214 9.90 -6.24 12.98
N PRO A 215 9.78 -7.44 12.38
CA PRO A 215 10.44 -7.83 11.13
C PRO A 215 9.93 -7.01 9.94
N ALA A 216 10.81 -6.83 8.94
CA ALA A 216 10.51 -6.09 7.72
C ALA A 216 11.29 -6.68 6.56
N THR A 217 10.73 -6.66 5.35
CA THR A 217 11.29 -7.39 4.21
C THR A 217 11.27 -6.57 2.93
N LEU A 218 12.24 -6.87 2.05
CA LEU A 218 12.27 -6.41 0.67
C LEU A 218 12.29 -7.59 -0.28
N ALA A 219 11.73 -7.40 -1.47
CA ALA A 219 11.95 -8.30 -2.59
C ALA A 219 12.03 -7.54 -3.91
N ASP A 220 12.83 -8.05 -4.84
CA ASP A 220 13.01 -7.48 -6.18
C ASP A 220 12.36 -8.32 -7.29
N ASP A 221 12.43 -7.82 -8.52
CA ASP A 221 11.88 -8.45 -9.73
C ASP A 221 12.68 -9.69 -10.19
N LYS A 222 13.77 -10.04 -9.51
CA LYS A 222 14.67 -11.16 -9.84
C LYS A 222 14.61 -12.28 -8.80
N GLY A 223 13.73 -12.15 -7.80
CA GLY A 223 13.54 -13.13 -6.73
C GLY A 223 14.57 -13.04 -5.60
N GLN A 224 15.37 -11.97 -5.54
CA GLN A 224 16.16 -11.65 -4.35
C GLN A 224 15.20 -11.14 -3.27
N ARG A 225 15.41 -11.60 -2.03
CA ARG A 225 14.65 -11.17 -0.86
C ARG A 225 15.61 -10.80 0.25
N ALA A 226 15.34 -9.73 0.96
CA ALA A 226 16.08 -9.34 2.15
C ALA A 226 15.13 -9.23 3.33
N VAL A 227 15.60 -9.59 4.52
CA VAL A 227 14.81 -9.55 5.75
C VAL A 227 15.58 -8.87 6.87
N ILE A 228 14.90 -7.99 7.59
CA ILE A 228 15.30 -7.49 8.90
C ILE A 228 14.55 -8.32 9.94
N ILE A 229 15.31 -8.91 10.86
CA ILE A 229 14.79 -9.72 11.96
C ILE A 229 14.57 -8.85 13.19
N GLU A 230 15.56 -8.01 13.49
CA GLU A 230 15.60 -7.18 14.69
C GLU A 230 16.45 -5.94 14.44
N ALA A 231 16.10 -4.81 15.06
CA ALA A 231 16.89 -3.59 14.96
C ALA A 231 16.77 -2.72 16.20
N THR A 232 17.71 -1.80 16.35
CA THR A 232 17.77 -0.85 17.48
C THR A 232 17.03 0.46 17.22
N SER A 233 16.77 0.79 15.95
CA SER A 233 16.14 2.05 15.54
C SER A 233 15.45 1.90 14.18
N PRO A 234 14.30 2.57 13.96
CA PRO A 234 13.67 2.66 12.65
C PRO A 234 14.54 3.26 11.57
N LYS A 235 15.37 4.23 11.94
CA LYS A 235 16.34 4.81 11.01
C LYS A 235 17.36 3.78 10.53
N HIS A 236 17.84 2.90 11.41
CA HIS A 236 18.79 1.86 11.02
C HIS A 236 18.17 0.79 10.12
N VAL A 237 16.89 0.46 10.35
CA VAL A 237 16.12 -0.41 9.44
C VAL A 237 16.07 0.22 8.05
N GLU A 238 15.67 1.48 7.96
CA GLU A 238 15.58 2.20 6.69
C GLU A 238 16.93 2.32 5.99
N ASP A 239 17.98 2.77 6.69
CA ASP A 239 19.31 2.95 6.11
C ASP A 239 19.85 1.62 5.53
N HIS A 240 19.64 0.50 6.25
CA HIS A 240 20.03 -0.83 5.77
C HIS A 240 19.22 -1.24 4.54
N LEU A 241 17.89 -1.20 4.61
CA LEU A 241 17.02 -1.62 3.52
C LEU A 241 17.17 -0.75 2.27
N ARG A 242 17.40 0.56 2.41
CA ARG A 242 17.73 1.44 1.28
C ARG A 242 19.07 1.05 0.64
N GLY A 243 20.07 0.69 1.43
CA GLY A 243 21.35 0.16 0.92
C GLY A 243 21.15 -1.13 0.10
N VAL A 244 20.34 -2.06 0.61
CA VAL A 244 19.99 -3.29 -0.11
C VAL A 244 19.19 -3.00 -1.38
N CYS A 245 18.21 -2.09 -1.32
CA CYS A 245 17.38 -1.69 -2.46
C CYS A 245 18.22 -1.17 -3.64
N VAL A 246 19.32 -0.47 -3.39
CA VAL A 246 20.25 -0.06 -4.47
C VAL A 246 20.79 -1.28 -5.24
N THR A 247 21.15 -2.35 -4.54
CA THR A 247 21.64 -3.60 -5.16
C THR A 247 20.55 -4.33 -5.95
N MET A 248 19.29 -4.18 -5.55
CA MET A 248 18.10 -4.70 -6.23
C MET A 248 17.73 -3.90 -7.51
N GLY A 249 18.48 -2.86 -7.84
CA GLY A 249 18.17 -1.98 -8.98
C GLY A 249 17.31 -0.79 -8.59
N SER A 250 17.40 -0.33 -7.34
CA SER A 250 16.82 0.90 -6.79
C SER A 250 15.29 0.94 -6.74
N LEU A 251 14.63 -0.21 -6.82
CA LEU A 251 13.21 -0.38 -6.55
C LEU A 251 12.95 -1.80 -6.05
N ALA A 252 12.22 -1.94 -4.95
CA ALA A 252 11.86 -3.22 -4.35
C ALA A 252 10.50 -3.12 -3.65
N GLY A 253 9.73 -4.20 -3.70
CA GLY A 253 8.52 -4.35 -2.88
C GLY A 253 8.91 -4.44 -1.42
N PHE A 254 8.13 -3.80 -0.55
CA PHE A 254 8.40 -3.69 0.88
C PHE A 254 7.20 -4.15 1.69
N ALA A 255 7.44 -5.02 2.68
CA ALA A 255 6.46 -5.38 3.69
C ALA A 255 7.01 -5.07 5.07
N ASN A 256 6.25 -4.29 5.84
CA ASN A 256 6.63 -3.88 7.19
C ASN A 256 6.00 -4.80 8.24
N THR A 257 6.37 -4.57 9.50
CA THR A 257 5.91 -5.36 10.65
C THR A 257 4.40 -5.59 10.66
N PRO A 258 3.95 -6.85 10.85
CA PRO A 258 2.53 -7.17 10.94
C PRO A 258 1.84 -6.44 12.09
N LEU A 259 0.63 -5.93 11.84
CA LEU A 259 -0.19 -5.24 12.82
C LEU A 259 -1.32 -6.14 13.30
N ARG A 260 -1.59 -6.11 14.61
CA ARG A 260 -2.76 -6.74 15.19
C ARG A 260 -3.96 -5.80 15.15
N LYS A 261 -5.13 -6.35 15.44
CA LYS A 261 -6.41 -5.62 15.50
C LYS A 261 -6.32 -4.27 16.22
N GLU A 262 -5.76 -4.26 17.44
CA GLU A 262 -5.65 -3.05 18.25
C GLU A 262 -4.68 -2.02 17.66
N ASP A 263 -3.63 -2.48 16.99
CA ASP A 263 -2.67 -1.60 16.33
C ASP A 263 -3.30 -0.92 15.12
N VAL A 264 -4.07 -1.68 14.33
CA VAL A 264 -4.82 -1.13 13.19
C VAL A 264 -5.80 -0.06 13.67
N LEU A 265 -6.61 -0.33 14.69
CA LEU A 265 -7.65 0.62 15.15
C LEU A 265 -7.10 1.88 15.82
N HIS A 266 -5.96 1.78 16.52
CA HIS A 266 -5.54 2.83 17.45
C HIS A 266 -4.20 3.47 17.10
N LYS A 267 -3.43 2.89 16.18
CA LYS A 267 -2.06 3.33 15.88
C LYS A 267 -1.84 3.58 14.38
N THR A 268 -2.90 3.63 13.58
CA THR A 268 -2.83 3.97 12.15
C THR A 268 -3.75 5.13 11.80
N VAL A 269 -3.50 5.79 10.67
CA VAL A 269 -4.35 6.86 10.14
C VAL A 269 -5.55 6.23 9.45
N GLN A 270 -6.70 6.35 10.11
CA GLN A 270 -7.96 5.74 9.65
C GLN A 270 -8.55 6.48 8.44
N HIS A 271 -9.27 5.74 7.59
CA HIS A 271 -10.11 6.26 6.50
C HIS A 271 -9.36 7.09 5.44
N SER A 272 -8.07 6.81 5.23
CA SER A 272 -7.23 7.57 4.33
C SER A 272 -7.44 7.24 2.85
N THR A 273 -7.79 6.00 2.51
CA THR A 273 -8.12 5.59 1.15
C THR A 273 -9.47 6.18 0.72
N SER A 274 -10.49 6.11 1.59
CA SER A 274 -11.78 6.78 1.30
C SER A 274 -11.66 8.29 1.29
N ARG A 275 -10.77 8.90 2.10
CA ARG A 275 -10.42 10.32 1.98
C ARG A 275 -9.78 10.65 0.64
N ALA A 276 -8.80 9.88 0.19
CA ALA A 276 -8.18 10.03 -1.12
C ALA A 276 -9.24 9.95 -2.23
N TRP A 277 -10.14 8.96 -2.15
CA TRP A 277 -11.25 8.85 -3.08
C TRP A 277 -12.15 10.09 -3.08
N ARG A 278 -12.58 10.59 -1.91
CA ARG A 278 -13.44 11.79 -1.80
C ARG A 278 -12.81 13.02 -2.44
N LEU A 279 -11.51 13.22 -2.22
CA LEU A 279 -10.74 14.30 -2.85
C LEU A 279 -10.70 14.16 -4.38
N GLY A 280 -10.39 12.96 -4.88
CA GLY A 280 -10.38 12.72 -6.32
C GLY A 280 -11.75 12.88 -6.97
N HIS A 281 -12.80 12.39 -6.32
CA HIS A 281 -14.17 12.52 -6.76
C HIS A 281 -14.60 13.99 -6.82
N ALA A 282 -14.28 14.79 -5.80
CA ALA A 282 -14.54 16.23 -5.79
C ALA A 282 -13.86 16.94 -6.97
N VAL A 283 -12.61 16.60 -7.29
CA VAL A 283 -11.88 17.14 -8.44
C VAL A 283 -12.54 16.74 -9.77
N LEU A 284 -12.88 15.47 -9.95
CA LEU A 284 -13.53 14.99 -11.17
C LEU A 284 -14.90 15.63 -11.36
N LYS A 285 -15.70 15.70 -10.29
CA LYS A 285 -17.02 16.35 -10.29
C LYS A 285 -16.92 17.84 -10.62
N ALA A 286 -15.97 18.57 -10.03
CA ALA A 286 -15.76 19.97 -10.34
C ALA A 286 -15.40 20.18 -11.81
N ARG A 287 -14.47 19.37 -12.34
CA ARG A 287 -14.08 19.42 -13.77
C ARG A 287 -15.25 19.11 -14.70
N ALA A 288 -16.02 18.08 -14.40
CA ALA A 288 -17.22 17.69 -15.16
C ALA A 288 -18.25 18.83 -15.20
N GLN A 289 -18.40 19.55 -14.09
CA GLN A 289 -19.29 20.71 -13.96
C GLN A 289 -18.66 22.04 -14.42
N LYS A 290 -17.42 22.02 -14.94
CA LYS A 290 -16.64 23.23 -15.30
C LYS A 290 -16.50 24.24 -14.15
N LYS A 291 -16.39 23.74 -12.93
CA LYS A 291 -16.12 24.51 -11.69
C LYS A 291 -14.63 24.45 -11.33
N ASP A 292 -14.22 25.34 -10.44
CA ASP A 292 -12.86 25.36 -9.92
C ASP A 292 -12.58 24.12 -9.07
N ALA A 293 -11.64 23.29 -9.52
CA ALA A 293 -11.21 22.09 -8.81
C ALA A 293 -10.45 22.42 -7.52
N PHE A 294 -9.75 23.55 -7.44
CA PHE A 294 -9.05 23.95 -6.22
C PHE A 294 -10.06 24.30 -5.12
N GLN A 295 -11.10 25.08 -5.43
CA GLN A 295 -12.17 25.37 -4.50
C GLN A 295 -12.89 24.10 -4.04
N ALA A 296 -13.13 23.15 -4.95
CA ALA A 296 -13.76 21.87 -4.59
C ALA A 296 -12.93 21.04 -3.60
N ILE A 297 -11.59 21.08 -3.71
CA ILE A 297 -10.70 20.43 -2.74
C ILE A 297 -10.83 21.12 -1.37
N LEU A 298 -10.83 22.45 -1.32
CA LEU A 298 -11.00 23.19 -0.07
C LEU A 298 -12.34 22.87 0.59
N ASP A 299 -13.43 22.87 -0.17
CA ASP A 299 -14.76 22.56 0.35
C ASP A 299 -14.83 21.12 0.87
N CYS A 300 -14.19 20.16 0.19
CA CYS A 300 -14.17 18.76 0.58
C CYS A 300 -13.43 18.50 1.90
N GLU A 301 -12.38 19.26 2.18
CA GLU A 301 -11.51 19.09 3.36
C GLU A 301 -11.73 20.16 4.43
N ASN A 302 -12.72 21.05 4.25
CA ASN A 302 -12.88 22.25 5.08
C ASN A 302 -11.56 23.06 5.18
N GLY A 303 -10.83 23.13 4.06
CA GLY A 303 -9.51 23.73 3.94
C GLY A 303 -9.54 25.25 3.75
N LYS A 304 -8.39 25.89 3.96
CA LYS A 304 -8.19 27.33 3.73
C LYS A 304 -7.00 27.58 2.81
N CYS A 305 -7.15 28.52 1.89
CA CYS A 305 -6.05 28.99 1.05
C CYS A 305 -5.15 29.93 1.86
N LEU A 306 -3.85 29.60 1.97
CA LEU A 306 -2.87 30.38 2.74
C LEU A 306 -2.09 31.39 1.89
N SER A 307 -2.04 31.21 0.57
CA SER A 307 -1.39 32.14 -0.37
C SER A 307 -1.97 31.99 -1.78
N LYS A 308 -2.05 33.10 -2.51
CA LYS A 308 -2.43 33.15 -3.94
C LYS A 308 -1.23 33.56 -4.78
#